data_AF-A0A1D7TNF3-F1
#
_entry.id   AF-A0A1D7TNF3-F1
#
_cell.length_a   1.000
_cell.length_b   1.000
_cell.length_c   1.000
_cell.angle_alpha   90.00
_cell.angle_beta   90.00
_cell.angle_gamma   90.00
#
_symmetry.space_group_name_H-M   'P 1'
#
loop_
_entity.id
_entity.type
_entity.pdbx_description
1 polymer ?
#
loop_
_entity_poly.entity_id
_entity_poly.type
_entity_poly.pdbx_seq_one_letter_code
_entity_poly.pdbx_strand_id
1 'polypeptide(L)'
;MAKNSLIGGSIWEEYSQKVQDLMNHPQNMGELTEDDAKNEGGKLIIADFGAESCGDAVRLYWIVDEATEVIKQAKFKSFGCGTAIASSDTMAELCIGKTVSEAVKITNIDVEHAMRDNPDIPAVPPQKMHCSVMAYDVIKAAAASYKGVDAASFEDDIIVCECARVSLGTIKEVIKINNLKTVEEITNYTKAGAFCKSCIKPGGHEAREHYLVDILRDTRAEMDHDHLLAISDSKIEGSNTVNFDDLTVVKKFQQIEAVIDENIRPMLVMDGGNIEILDIKDGSEGAIDVYIRYLGACSGCASSSTGTLFAIEAVLQEKLSKNIRILPV
;
A
#
# COMPACT_ATOMS: atom_id res chain seq x y z
N MET A 1 -14.47 48.07 3.42
CA MET A 1 -14.33 46.86 4.27
C MET A 1 -12.94 46.30 4.03
N ALA A 2 -12.18 46.11 5.11
CA ALA A 2 -10.73 45.97 5.09
C ALA A 2 -10.25 44.66 4.46
N LYS A 3 -9.06 44.74 3.85
CA LYS A 3 -8.27 43.67 3.22
C LYS A 3 -7.99 42.45 4.14
N ASN A 4 -8.34 42.54 5.43
CA ASN A 4 -8.10 41.52 6.46
C ASN A 4 -9.26 40.52 6.64
N SER A 5 -10.25 40.53 5.74
CA SER A 5 -11.43 39.64 5.77
C SER A 5 -11.41 38.54 4.70
N LEU A 6 -10.33 38.40 3.93
CA LEU A 6 -10.16 37.24 3.06
C LEU A 6 -9.69 36.07 3.94
N ILE A 7 -10.56 35.08 4.06
CA ILE A 7 -10.44 33.89 4.90
C ILE A 7 -9.29 33.03 4.37
N GLY A 8 -8.24 32.86 5.19
CA GLY A 8 -7.04 32.07 4.91
C GLY A 8 -5.81 32.81 5.42
N GLY A 9 -4.92 32.13 6.15
CA GLY A 9 -3.60 32.66 6.47
C GLY A 9 -2.84 33.11 5.24
N SER A 10 -1.67 33.75 5.39
CA SER A 10 -0.81 33.92 4.22
C SER A 10 -0.54 32.55 3.58
N ILE A 11 -0.45 32.46 2.26
CA ILE A 11 -0.17 31.19 1.54
C ILE A 11 1.09 30.47 2.06
N TRP A 12 1.97 31.22 2.72
CA TRP A 12 3.19 30.76 3.35
C TRP A 12 2.95 30.01 4.67
N GLU A 13 1.84 30.28 5.38
CA GLU A 13 1.45 29.56 6.60
C GLU A 13 1.01 28.11 6.34
N GLU A 14 0.75 27.74 5.08
CA GLU A 14 0.44 26.35 4.70
C GLU A 14 1.70 25.51 4.44
N TYR A 15 2.89 26.11 4.50
CA TYR A 15 4.17 25.42 4.42
C TYR A 15 4.82 25.42 5.80
N SER A 16 5.43 24.29 6.16
CA SER A 16 6.34 24.22 7.30
C SER A 16 7.46 25.26 7.18
N GLN A 17 7.94 25.73 8.32
CA GLN A 17 9.10 26.61 8.40
C GLN A 17 10.32 25.93 7.78
N LYS A 18 10.51 24.63 7.99
CA LYS A 18 11.59 23.88 7.35
C LYS A 18 11.52 23.94 5.82
N VAL A 19 10.34 23.79 5.21
CA VAL A 19 10.20 23.95 3.75
C VAL A 19 10.54 25.38 3.31
N GLN A 20 10.05 26.39 4.01
CA GLN A 20 10.33 27.79 3.68
C GLN A 20 11.82 28.12 3.79
N ASP A 21 12.51 27.57 4.78
CA ASP A 21 13.94 27.77 4.99
C ASP A 21 14.74 27.13 3.86
N LEU A 22 14.41 25.88 3.48
CA LEU A 22 15.06 25.15 2.39
C LEU A 22 14.77 25.74 1.01
N MET A 23 13.60 26.36 0.81
CA MET A 23 13.29 27.13 -0.40
C MET A 23 14.28 28.28 -0.61
N ASN A 24 14.67 28.95 0.47
CA ASN A 24 15.50 30.15 0.42
C ASN A 24 17.00 29.84 0.58
N HIS A 25 17.33 28.81 1.36
CA HIS A 25 18.70 28.45 1.74
C HIS A 25 18.88 26.91 1.73
N PRO A 26 18.85 26.28 0.55
CA PRO A 26 19.14 24.84 0.45
C PRO A 26 20.59 24.56 0.85
N GLN A 27 20.82 23.49 1.62
CA GLN A 27 22.12 23.12 2.18
C GLN A 27 22.94 22.24 1.23
N ASN A 28 22.26 21.47 0.39
CA ASN A 28 22.81 20.45 -0.49
C ASN A 28 22.79 20.86 -1.96
N MET A 29 22.43 22.10 -2.27
CA MET A 29 22.47 22.60 -3.64
C MET A 29 23.92 22.79 -4.11
N GLY A 30 24.25 22.27 -5.28
CA GLY A 30 25.61 22.32 -5.84
C GLY A 30 25.87 21.19 -6.83
N GLU A 31 27.14 21.03 -7.20
CA GLU A 31 27.61 19.95 -8.07
C GLU A 31 28.76 19.23 -7.37
N LEU A 32 28.93 17.95 -7.70
CA LEU A 32 30.13 17.18 -7.37
C LEU A 32 30.87 16.87 -8.66
N THR A 33 32.19 16.94 -8.60
CA THR A 33 33.08 16.68 -9.72
C THR A 33 33.83 15.36 -9.55
N GLU A 34 34.46 14.90 -10.62
CA GLU A 34 35.33 13.71 -10.58
C GLU A 34 36.51 13.88 -9.62
N ASP A 35 36.99 15.11 -9.42
CA ASP A 35 38.07 15.38 -8.48
C ASP A 35 37.58 15.32 -7.03
N ASP A 36 36.34 15.72 -6.74
CA ASP A 36 35.71 15.53 -5.43
C ASP A 36 35.57 14.05 -5.11
N ALA A 37 35.11 13.24 -6.08
CA ALA A 37 34.98 11.79 -5.93
C ALA A 37 36.32 11.12 -5.63
N LYS A 38 37.41 11.52 -6.32
CA LYS A 38 38.77 11.05 -6.03
C LYS A 38 39.22 11.42 -4.62
N ASN A 39 38.98 12.66 -4.19
CA ASN A 39 39.38 13.15 -2.87
C ASN A 39 38.66 12.41 -1.74
N GLU A 40 37.38 12.08 -1.94
CA GLU A 40 36.57 11.31 -0.99
C GLU A 40 36.78 9.80 -1.08
N GLY A 41 37.55 9.33 -2.07
CA GLY A 41 37.78 7.91 -2.34
C GLY A 41 36.47 7.18 -2.68
N GLY A 42 35.72 7.71 -3.63
CA GLY A 42 34.46 7.13 -4.11
C GLY A 42 34.24 7.34 -5.60
N LYS A 43 33.13 6.80 -6.09
CA LYS A 43 32.68 6.92 -7.48
C LYS A 43 31.63 8.01 -7.59
N LEU A 44 31.82 8.92 -8.56
CA LEU A 44 30.82 9.92 -8.90
C LEU A 44 29.66 9.27 -9.66
N ILE A 45 28.44 9.55 -9.23
CA ILE A 45 27.21 9.17 -9.91
C ILE A 45 26.39 10.42 -10.16
N ILE A 46 25.93 10.58 -11.39
CA ILE A 46 25.09 11.69 -11.83
C ILE A 46 23.82 11.10 -12.42
N ALA A 47 22.67 11.62 -12.00
CA ALA A 47 21.38 11.24 -12.53
C ALA A 47 20.49 12.46 -12.74
N ASP A 48 19.73 12.45 -13.83
CA ASP A 48 18.79 13.50 -14.20
C ASP A 48 17.37 12.93 -14.19
N PHE A 49 16.43 13.69 -13.66
CA PHE A 49 15.01 13.42 -13.78
C PHE A 49 14.24 14.71 -13.96
N GLY A 50 13.19 14.70 -14.78
CA GLY A 50 12.33 15.86 -14.97
C GLY A 50 11.02 15.50 -15.60
N ALA A 51 10.00 16.30 -15.33
CA ALA A 51 8.67 16.14 -15.88
C ALA A 51 8.31 17.39 -16.71
N GLU A 52 8.28 17.22 -18.03
CA GLU A 52 7.93 18.30 -18.97
C GLU A 52 6.53 18.88 -18.70
N SER A 53 5.63 18.07 -18.13
CA SER A 53 4.25 18.47 -17.82
C SER A 53 4.14 19.49 -16.69
N CYS A 54 5.04 19.46 -15.70
CA CYS A 54 5.04 20.40 -14.58
C CYS A 54 6.20 21.43 -14.64
N GLY A 55 7.16 21.24 -15.54
CA GLY A 55 8.28 22.15 -15.73
C GLY A 55 9.36 22.07 -14.66
N ASP A 56 9.33 21.02 -13.82
CA ASP A 56 10.34 20.78 -12.80
C ASP A 56 11.36 19.72 -13.28
N ALA A 57 12.63 19.92 -12.94
CA ALA A 57 13.73 19.01 -13.21
C ALA A 57 14.74 19.02 -12.05
N VAL A 58 15.41 17.88 -11.84
CA VAL A 58 16.43 17.69 -10.82
C VAL A 58 17.59 16.88 -11.38
N ARG A 59 18.80 17.32 -11.06
CA ARG A 59 20.05 16.59 -11.26
C ARG A 59 20.61 16.23 -9.89
N LEU A 60 20.77 14.95 -9.62
CA LEU A 60 21.36 14.42 -8.39
C LEU A 60 22.81 14.01 -8.64
N TYR A 61 23.68 14.33 -7.69
CA TYR A 61 25.08 13.93 -7.65
C TYR A 61 25.32 13.13 -6.38
N TRP A 62 25.90 11.94 -6.50
CA TRP A 62 26.39 11.15 -5.37
C TRP A 62 27.88 10.87 -5.50
N ILE A 63 28.57 10.81 -4.36
CA ILE A 63 29.84 10.11 -4.25
C ILE A 63 29.60 8.85 -3.44
N VAL A 64 29.78 7.69 -4.06
CA VAL A 64 29.53 6.38 -3.46
C VAL A 64 30.84 5.67 -3.16
N ASP A 65 30.99 5.16 -1.95
CA ASP A 65 32.10 4.28 -1.59
C ASP A 65 31.90 2.91 -2.25
N GLU A 66 32.82 2.50 -3.13
CA GLU A 66 32.67 1.25 -3.89
C GLU A 66 32.82 -0.02 -3.04
N ALA A 67 33.47 0.05 -1.88
CA ALA A 67 33.66 -1.11 -1.02
C ALA A 67 32.45 -1.37 -0.11
N THR A 68 31.77 -0.31 0.31
CA THR A 68 30.66 -0.38 1.27
C THR A 68 29.30 -0.06 0.64
N GLU A 69 29.28 0.41 -0.60
CA GLU A 69 28.11 0.96 -1.30
C GLU A 69 27.45 2.15 -0.58
N VAL A 70 28.14 2.78 0.37
CA VAL A 70 27.61 3.91 1.16
C VAL A 70 27.75 5.22 0.38
N ILE A 71 26.69 6.01 0.35
CA ILE A 71 26.67 7.36 -0.22
C ILE A 71 27.37 8.31 0.76
N LYS A 72 28.60 8.72 0.45
CA LYS A 72 29.41 9.63 1.28
C LYS A 72 28.94 11.07 1.20
N GLN A 73 28.59 11.51 -0.01
CA GLN A 73 28.10 12.86 -0.26
C GLN A 73 26.95 12.82 -1.27
N ALA A 74 26.00 13.72 -1.09
CA ALA A 74 24.93 13.97 -2.04
C ALA A 74 24.76 15.48 -2.25
N LYS A 75 24.71 15.90 -3.52
CA LYS A 75 24.38 17.28 -3.91
C LYS A 75 23.36 17.26 -5.03
N PHE A 76 22.70 18.38 -5.27
CA PHE A 76 21.73 18.47 -6.35
C PHE A 76 21.75 19.83 -7.04
N LYS A 77 21.29 19.84 -8.29
CA LYS A 77 20.76 21.03 -8.96
C LYS A 77 19.29 20.80 -9.25
N SER A 78 18.45 21.82 -9.09
CA SER A 78 17.04 21.73 -9.44
C SER A 78 16.62 22.98 -10.21
N PHE A 79 15.75 22.75 -11.18
CA PHE A 79 15.00 23.77 -11.88
C PHE A 79 13.52 23.52 -11.57
N GLY A 80 12.80 24.51 -11.06
CA GLY A 80 11.40 24.30 -10.73
C GLY A 80 10.87 25.23 -9.65
N CYS A 81 9.72 24.87 -9.10
CA CYS A 81 9.13 25.62 -7.99
C CYS A 81 9.93 25.48 -6.68
N GLY A 82 9.75 26.41 -5.74
CA GLY A 82 10.48 26.37 -4.45
C GLY A 82 10.30 25.05 -3.69
N THR A 83 9.12 24.42 -3.78
CA THR A 83 8.88 23.12 -3.13
C THR A 83 9.72 22.00 -3.76
N ALA A 84 10.01 22.08 -5.06
CA ALA A 84 10.92 21.14 -5.72
C ALA A 84 12.35 21.29 -5.19
N ILE A 85 12.81 22.53 -4.96
CA ILE A 85 14.12 22.81 -4.36
C ILE A 85 14.19 22.23 -2.94
N ALA A 86 13.21 22.54 -2.09
CA ALA A 86 13.17 22.05 -0.71
C ALA A 86 13.11 20.51 -0.62
N SER A 87 12.29 19.89 -1.48
CA SER A 87 12.17 18.42 -1.56
C SER A 87 13.47 17.78 -2.03
N SER A 88 14.14 18.37 -3.04
CA SER A 88 15.43 17.86 -3.55
C SER A 88 16.56 18.02 -2.53
N ASP A 89 16.55 19.09 -1.76
CA ASP A 89 17.53 19.31 -0.68
C ASP A 89 17.40 18.26 0.43
N THR A 90 16.17 18.04 0.88
CA THR A 90 15.86 17.03 1.91
C THR A 90 16.14 15.62 1.40
N MET A 91 15.82 15.34 0.13
CA MET A 91 16.16 14.07 -0.51
C MET A 91 17.68 13.82 -0.48
N ALA A 92 18.48 14.80 -0.90
CA ALA A 92 19.93 14.68 -0.90
C ALA A 92 20.44 14.42 0.54
N GLU A 93 19.93 15.15 1.53
CA GLU A 93 20.25 14.93 2.94
C GLU A 93 19.95 13.49 3.39
N LEU A 94 18.75 12.97 3.09
CA LEU A 94 18.33 11.63 3.47
C LEU A 94 19.16 10.51 2.84
N CYS A 95 19.79 10.75 1.69
CA CYS A 95 20.64 9.78 1.02
C CYS A 95 22.00 9.62 1.71
N ILE A 96 22.53 10.67 2.35
CA ILE A 96 23.87 10.68 2.91
C ILE A 96 23.98 9.65 4.05
N GLY A 97 25.02 8.81 3.99
CA GLY A 97 25.29 7.76 4.97
C GLY A 97 24.48 6.48 4.79
N LYS A 98 23.54 6.43 3.83
CA LYS A 98 22.83 5.19 3.45
C LYS A 98 23.60 4.44 2.38
N THR A 99 23.42 3.13 2.33
CA THR A 99 23.82 2.34 1.16
C THR A 99 22.93 2.69 -0.04
N VAL A 100 23.42 2.47 -1.27
CA VAL A 100 22.61 2.66 -2.49
C VAL A 100 21.30 1.87 -2.43
N SER A 101 21.34 0.65 -1.88
CA SER A 101 20.16 -0.20 -1.73
C SER A 101 19.14 0.31 -0.69
N GLU A 102 19.60 1.03 0.34
CA GLU A 102 18.71 1.69 1.30
C GLU A 102 18.16 3.01 0.76
N ALA A 103 18.97 3.75 -0.01
CA ALA A 103 18.55 5.01 -0.62
C ALA A 103 17.35 4.79 -1.58
N VAL A 104 17.34 3.72 -2.38
CA VAL A 104 16.21 3.35 -3.26
C VAL A 104 14.89 3.16 -2.51
N LYS A 105 14.94 2.89 -1.20
CA LYS A 105 13.73 2.73 -0.36
C LYS A 105 13.18 4.04 0.17
N ILE A 106 13.89 5.16 0.02
CA ILE A 106 13.41 6.49 0.40
C ILE A 106 12.20 6.82 -0.46
N THR A 107 11.07 7.10 0.17
CA THR A 107 9.83 7.45 -0.52
C THR A 107 9.58 8.96 -0.50
N ASN A 108 8.62 9.40 -1.31
CA ASN A 108 8.12 10.78 -1.29
C ASN A 108 7.51 11.15 0.07
N ILE A 109 6.98 10.17 0.81
CA ILE A 109 6.46 10.35 2.17
C ILE A 109 7.59 10.54 3.18
N ASP A 110 8.71 9.82 3.03
CA ASP A 110 9.88 10.02 3.91
C ASP A 110 10.45 11.44 3.76
N VAL A 111 10.54 11.94 2.53
CA VAL A 111 10.97 13.31 2.23
C VAL A 111 9.99 14.32 2.83
N GLU A 112 8.69 14.11 2.67
CA GLU A 112 7.69 15.01 3.23
C GLU A 112 7.69 15.01 4.77
N HIS A 113 7.76 13.83 5.40
CA HIS A 113 7.88 13.69 6.84
C HIS A 113 9.13 14.39 7.39
N ALA A 114 10.27 14.24 6.70
CA ALA A 114 11.52 14.89 7.09
C ALA A 114 11.43 16.42 7.02
N MET A 115 10.48 16.97 6.26
CA MET A 115 10.24 18.41 6.15
C MET A 115 9.19 18.94 7.14
N ARG A 116 8.49 18.10 7.92
CA ARG A 116 7.46 18.57 8.84
C ARG A 116 8.06 19.27 10.07
N ASP A 117 7.45 20.39 10.47
CA ASP A 117 7.75 20.99 11.80
C ASP A 117 7.03 20.24 12.92
N ASN A 118 5.85 19.68 12.62
CA ASN A 118 5.03 18.91 13.54
C ASN A 118 4.63 17.58 12.86
N PRO A 119 4.84 16.41 13.50
CA PRO A 119 4.48 15.11 12.93
C PRO A 119 3.05 15.00 12.41
N ASP A 120 2.08 15.70 13.00
CA ASP A 120 0.67 15.60 12.64
C ASP A 120 0.23 16.60 11.56
N ILE A 121 1.10 17.53 11.17
CA ILE A 121 0.79 18.60 10.21
C ILE A 121 1.65 18.41 8.96
N PRO A 122 1.05 18.27 7.76
CA PRO A 122 1.80 18.16 6.52
C PRO A 122 2.78 19.33 6.31
N ALA A 123 3.97 19.03 5.77
CA ALA A 123 5.02 20.01 5.53
C ALA A 123 4.70 20.97 4.39
N VAL A 124 3.84 20.51 3.46
CA VAL A 124 3.43 21.23 2.25
C VAL A 124 1.93 21.05 2.02
N PRO A 125 1.28 21.99 1.31
CA PRO A 125 -0.11 21.82 0.89
C PRO A 125 -0.31 20.56 0.04
N PRO A 126 -1.49 19.91 0.08
CA PRO A 126 -1.75 18.68 -0.67
C PRO A 126 -1.46 18.77 -2.18
N GLN A 127 -1.64 19.94 -2.78
CA GLN A 127 -1.40 20.19 -4.21
C GLN A 127 0.10 20.14 -4.58
N LYS A 128 0.99 20.33 -3.59
CA LYS A 128 2.46 20.38 -3.77
C LYS A 128 3.19 19.10 -3.38
N MET A 129 2.44 18.06 -2.97
CA MET A 129 2.98 16.74 -2.65
C MET A 129 3.70 16.06 -3.83
N HIS A 130 3.37 16.41 -5.08
CA HIS A 130 4.05 15.82 -6.24
C HIS A 130 5.54 16.20 -6.35
N CYS A 131 5.98 17.29 -5.70
CA CYS A 131 7.38 17.70 -5.74
C CYS A 131 8.30 16.70 -5.01
N SER A 132 7.79 15.98 -4.00
CA SER A 132 8.54 14.89 -3.34
C SER A 132 8.55 13.60 -4.16
N VAL A 133 7.74 13.51 -5.21
CA VAL A 133 7.73 12.36 -6.12
C VAL A 133 8.98 12.36 -7.00
N MET A 134 9.45 13.52 -7.47
CA MET A 134 10.68 13.61 -8.28
C MET A 134 11.93 13.13 -7.53
N ALA A 135 11.93 13.30 -6.21
CA ALA A 135 13.02 12.85 -5.36
C ALA A 135 13.23 11.33 -5.45
N TYR A 136 12.13 10.58 -5.51
CA TYR A 136 12.17 9.13 -5.65
C TYR A 136 12.78 8.68 -6.97
N ASP A 137 12.33 9.26 -8.08
CA ASP A 137 12.73 8.81 -9.41
C ASP A 137 14.21 9.12 -9.70
N VAL A 138 14.71 10.26 -9.25
CA VAL A 138 16.12 10.61 -9.44
C VAL A 138 17.05 9.73 -8.59
N ILE A 139 16.63 9.33 -7.39
CA ILE A 139 17.35 8.34 -6.56
C ILE A 139 17.44 7.00 -7.31
N LYS A 140 16.34 6.54 -7.90
CA LYS A 140 16.33 5.30 -8.68
C LYS A 140 17.25 5.37 -9.90
N ALA A 141 17.18 6.48 -10.65
CA ALA A 141 18.07 6.70 -11.77
C ALA A 141 19.56 6.70 -11.34
N ALA A 142 19.88 7.30 -10.19
CA ALA A 142 21.24 7.27 -9.64
C ALA A 142 21.66 5.85 -9.21
N ALA A 143 20.79 5.12 -8.52
CA ALA A 143 21.06 3.75 -8.10
C ALA A 143 21.23 2.79 -9.28
N ALA A 144 20.41 2.94 -10.32
CA ALA A 144 20.50 2.21 -11.59
C ALA A 144 21.84 2.46 -12.28
N SER A 145 22.23 3.73 -12.40
CA SER A 145 23.52 4.16 -12.94
C SER A 145 24.69 3.55 -12.16
N TYR A 146 24.61 3.52 -10.82
CA TYR A 146 25.63 2.90 -9.98
C TYR A 146 25.73 1.38 -10.18
N LYS A 147 24.59 0.68 -10.13
CA LYS A 147 24.52 -0.79 -10.21
C LYS A 147 24.66 -1.34 -11.63
N GLY A 148 24.61 -0.49 -12.65
CA GLY A 148 24.66 -0.93 -14.06
C GLY A 148 23.44 -1.72 -14.48
N VAL A 149 22.27 -1.43 -13.89
CA VAL A 149 20.98 -2.06 -14.20
C VAL A 149 20.02 -1.02 -14.75
N ASP A 150 18.97 -1.46 -15.43
CA ASP A 150 17.91 -0.57 -15.87
C ASP A 150 17.16 0.02 -14.65
N ALA A 151 16.87 1.32 -14.66
CA ALA A 151 16.08 1.95 -13.59
C ALA A 151 14.69 1.31 -13.45
N ALA A 152 14.12 0.83 -14.56
CA ALA A 152 12.88 0.07 -14.57
C ALA A 152 12.98 -1.28 -13.83
N SER A 153 14.18 -1.82 -13.60
CA SER A 153 14.36 -3.03 -12.79
C SER A 153 14.13 -2.82 -11.29
N PHE A 154 14.00 -1.56 -10.85
CA PHE A 154 13.51 -1.21 -9.50
C PHE A 154 12.02 -0.85 -9.49
N GLU A 155 11.32 -0.92 -10.63
CA GLU A 155 9.88 -0.74 -10.71
C GLU A 155 9.20 -2.09 -10.77
N ASP A 156 8.57 -2.46 -9.65
CA ASP A 156 7.49 -3.42 -9.68
C ASP A 156 6.21 -2.69 -10.10
N ASP A 157 5.83 -2.94 -11.35
CA ASP A 157 4.54 -2.66 -12.00
C ASP A 157 4.16 -1.20 -12.33
N ILE A 158 3.35 -1.09 -13.39
CA ILE A 158 2.77 0.14 -13.95
C ILE A 158 2.28 1.10 -12.85
N ILE A 159 2.81 2.33 -12.79
CA ILE A 159 2.39 3.33 -11.79
C ILE A 159 0.97 3.83 -12.11
N VAL A 160 0.01 3.57 -11.22
CA VAL A 160 -1.39 3.99 -11.36
C VAL A 160 -1.64 5.32 -10.67
N CYS A 161 -1.03 5.52 -9.49
CA CYS A 161 -1.17 6.74 -8.72
C CYS A 161 0.19 7.44 -8.62
N GLU A 162 0.44 8.42 -9.48
CA GLU A 162 1.70 9.18 -9.47
C GLU A 162 1.90 9.99 -8.19
N CYS A 163 0.85 10.60 -7.64
CA CYS A 163 0.97 11.45 -6.45
C CYS A 163 1.33 10.68 -5.17
N ALA A 164 0.91 9.41 -5.08
CA ALA A 164 1.24 8.52 -3.97
C ALA A 164 2.26 7.44 -4.37
N ARG A 165 2.79 7.49 -5.61
CA ARG A 165 3.66 6.48 -6.24
C ARG A 165 3.21 5.03 -5.98
N VAL A 166 1.92 4.76 -6.19
CA VAL A 166 1.38 3.40 -6.03
C VAL A 166 1.26 2.71 -7.38
N SER A 167 1.93 1.56 -7.52
CA SER A 167 1.86 0.72 -8.70
C SER A 167 0.58 -0.10 -8.78
N LEU A 168 0.27 -0.56 -9.99
CA LEU A 168 -0.82 -1.47 -10.28
C LEU A 168 -0.66 -2.77 -9.47
N GLY A 169 0.57 -3.30 -9.41
CA GLY A 169 0.92 -4.47 -8.62
C GLY A 169 0.55 -4.30 -7.15
N THR A 170 1.04 -3.24 -6.52
CA THR A 170 0.73 -2.93 -5.12
C THR A 170 -0.77 -2.79 -4.88
N ILE A 171 -1.50 -2.11 -5.76
CA ILE A 171 -2.97 -1.98 -5.62
C ILE A 171 -3.63 -3.36 -5.70
N LYS A 172 -3.28 -4.17 -6.71
CA LYS A 172 -3.83 -5.52 -6.89
C LYS A 172 -3.54 -6.41 -5.68
N GLU A 173 -2.30 -6.39 -5.20
CA GLU A 173 -1.85 -7.18 -4.05
C GLU A 173 -2.62 -6.80 -2.78
N VAL A 174 -2.71 -5.49 -2.48
CA VAL A 174 -3.42 -5.01 -1.29
C VAL A 174 -4.92 -5.34 -1.35
N ILE A 175 -5.55 -5.25 -2.53
CA ILE A 175 -6.93 -5.71 -2.74
C ILE A 175 -7.06 -7.20 -2.41
N LYS A 176 -6.14 -8.03 -2.90
CA LYS A 176 -6.16 -9.49 -2.70
C LYS A 176 -5.95 -9.87 -1.24
N ILE A 177 -4.90 -9.36 -0.60
CA ILE A 177 -4.52 -9.69 0.78
C ILE A 177 -5.60 -9.26 1.79
N ASN A 178 -6.18 -8.07 1.60
CA ASN A 178 -7.13 -7.50 2.55
C ASN A 178 -8.60 -7.64 2.11
N ASN A 179 -8.85 -8.34 0.99
CA ASN A 179 -10.17 -8.53 0.40
C ASN A 179 -10.95 -7.22 0.21
N LEU A 180 -10.29 -6.17 -0.26
CA LEU A 180 -10.87 -4.82 -0.33
C LEU A 180 -12.05 -4.76 -1.30
N LYS A 181 -13.07 -3.97 -0.94
CA LYS A 181 -14.36 -3.91 -1.64
C LYS A 181 -14.66 -2.55 -2.23
N THR A 182 -13.97 -1.50 -1.81
CA THR A 182 -14.22 -0.11 -2.17
C THR A 182 -12.93 0.65 -2.50
N VAL A 183 -13.06 1.72 -3.30
CA VAL A 183 -11.92 2.63 -3.61
C VAL A 183 -11.43 3.37 -2.36
N GLU A 184 -12.33 3.65 -1.42
CA GLU A 184 -11.98 4.27 -0.14
C GLU A 184 -11.04 3.38 0.68
N GLU A 185 -11.31 2.08 0.74
CA GLU A 185 -10.40 1.14 1.39
C GLU A 185 -9.04 1.09 0.69
N ILE A 186 -9.00 1.05 -0.66
CA ILE A 186 -7.72 1.13 -1.40
C ILE A 186 -6.96 2.39 -1.01
N THR A 187 -7.67 3.53 -0.94
CA THR A 187 -7.09 4.82 -0.55
C THR A 187 -6.55 4.78 0.88
N ASN A 188 -7.27 4.16 1.81
CA ASN A 188 -6.86 4.07 3.21
C ASN A 188 -5.57 3.25 3.39
N TYR A 189 -5.45 2.11 2.69
CA TYR A 189 -4.29 1.23 2.76
C TYR A 189 -3.10 1.74 1.95
N THR A 190 -3.31 2.15 0.70
CA THR A 190 -2.22 2.48 -0.24
C THR A 190 -1.92 3.96 -0.35
N LYS A 191 -2.81 4.83 0.15
CA LYS A 191 -2.83 6.29 -0.09
C LYS A 191 -3.07 6.68 -1.55
N ALA A 192 -3.27 5.72 -2.45
CA ALA A 192 -3.63 6.01 -3.84
C ALA A 192 -4.95 6.81 -3.88
N GLY A 193 -4.94 7.96 -4.56
CA GLY A 193 -6.12 8.81 -4.70
C GLY A 193 -6.45 9.68 -3.49
N ALA A 194 -5.66 9.65 -2.41
CA ALA A 194 -5.86 10.50 -1.23
C ALA A 194 -5.58 11.99 -1.51
N PHE A 195 -4.68 12.28 -2.45
CA PHE A 195 -4.16 13.63 -2.70
C PHE A 195 -4.84 14.32 -3.89
N CYS A 196 -4.36 14.10 -5.12
CA CYS A 196 -4.86 14.79 -6.32
C CYS A 196 -6.14 14.20 -6.91
N LYS A 197 -6.53 12.99 -6.46
CA LYS A 197 -7.70 12.21 -6.94
C LYS A 197 -7.71 11.87 -8.44
N SER A 198 -6.65 12.13 -9.21
CA SER A 198 -6.60 11.84 -10.66
C SER A 198 -6.82 10.37 -11.04
N CYS A 199 -6.57 9.44 -10.13
CA CYS A 199 -6.79 8.00 -10.35
C CYS A 199 -8.19 7.52 -9.94
N ILE A 200 -9.14 8.40 -9.57
CA ILE A 200 -10.50 8.04 -9.11
C ILE A 200 -11.56 8.65 -10.03
N LYS A 201 -12.40 7.85 -10.73
CA LYS A 201 -13.53 8.39 -11.53
C LYS A 201 -14.65 8.98 -10.66
N PRO A 202 -15.35 10.05 -11.11
CA PRO A 202 -15.13 10.80 -12.36
C PRO A 202 -14.02 11.88 -12.27
N GLY A 203 -13.20 11.86 -11.21
CA GLY A 203 -12.28 12.94 -10.84
C GLY A 203 -10.84 12.81 -11.36
N GLY A 204 -10.27 13.99 -11.68
CA GLY A 204 -8.90 14.20 -12.13
C GLY A 204 -8.83 15.39 -13.07
N HIS A 205 -7.75 16.17 -13.03
CA HIS A 205 -7.55 17.28 -13.99
C HIS A 205 -7.22 16.78 -15.41
N GLU A 206 -7.07 15.47 -15.59
CA GLU A 206 -6.62 14.80 -16.81
C GLU A 206 -7.18 13.37 -16.91
N ALA A 207 -7.20 12.82 -18.13
CA ALA A 207 -7.58 11.43 -18.37
C ALA A 207 -6.43 10.47 -18.01
N ARG A 208 -6.76 9.29 -17.48
CA ARG A 208 -5.80 8.24 -17.10
C ARG A 208 -6.14 6.93 -17.79
N GLU A 209 -5.13 6.09 -18.01
CA GLU A 209 -5.31 4.74 -18.56
C GLU A 209 -5.93 3.79 -17.52
N HIS A 210 -5.51 3.90 -16.27
CA HIS A 210 -5.99 3.07 -15.17
C HIS A 210 -6.62 3.92 -14.07
N TYR A 211 -7.80 3.49 -13.61
CA TYR A 211 -8.49 4.09 -12.47
C TYR A 211 -8.67 3.06 -11.37
N LEU A 212 -8.62 3.50 -10.11
CA LEU A 212 -8.77 2.63 -8.94
C LEU A 212 -10.09 1.83 -8.97
N VAL A 213 -11.17 2.45 -9.48
CA VAL A 213 -12.47 1.77 -9.62
C VAL A 213 -12.43 0.61 -10.63
N ASP A 214 -11.68 0.76 -11.72
CA ASP A 214 -11.56 -0.26 -12.76
C ASP A 214 -10.64 -1.38 -12.26
N ILE A 215 -9.50 -1.03 -11.66
CA ILE A 215 -8.57 -2.00 -11.07
C ILE A 215 -9.25 -2.83 -9.99
N LEU A 216 -10.01 -2.19 -9.09
CA LEU A 216 -10.77 -2.88 -8.05
C LEU A 216 -11.76 -3.87 -8.62
N ARG A 217 -12.54 -3.46 -9.62
CA ARG A 217 -13.51 -4.33 -10.31
C ARG A 217 -12.80 -5.53 -10.91
N ASP A 218 -11.75 -5.30 -11.69
CA ASP A 218 -11.09 -6.34 -12.47
C ASP A 218 -10.34 -7.32 -11.55
N THR A 219 -9.63 -6.82 -10.54
CA THR A 219 -8.93 -7.66 -9.54
C THR A 219 -9.90 -8.53 -8.76
N ARG A 220 -11.08 -8.00 -8.40
CA ARG A 220 -12.09 -8.80 -7.71
C ARG A 220 -12.72 -9.85 -8.61
N ALA A 221 -12.96 -9.55 -9.88
CA ALA A 221 -13.44 -10.53 -10.84
C ALA A 221 -12.41 -11.66 -11.04
N GLU A 222 -11.11 -11.35 -11.05
CA GLU A 222 -10.03 -12.35 -11.02
C GLU A 222 -10.13 -13.22 -9.74
N MET A 223 -10.25 -12.61 -8.55
CA MET A 223 -10.37 -13.34 -7.28
C MET A 223 -11.60 -14.25 -7.23
N ASP A 224 -12.75 -13.78 -7.70
CA ASP A 224 -13.99 -14.56 -7.74
C ASP A 224 -13.85 -15.75 -8.71
N HIS A 225 -13.16 -15.56 -9.84
CA HIS A 225 -12.86 -16.62 -10.79
C HIS A 225 -11.90 -17.66 -10.22
N ASP A 226 -10.80 -17.24 -9.60
CA ASP A 226 -9.82 -18.11 -8.95
C ASP A 226 -10.48 -18.92 -7.82
N HIS A 227 -11.39 -18.31 -7.07
CA HIS A 227 -12.18 -18.98 -6.05
C HIS A 227 -13.10 -20.06 -6.65
N LEU A 228 -13.79 -19.78 -7.76
CA LEU A 228 -14.61 -20.76 -8.47
C LEU A 228 -13.79 -21.92 -9.05
N LEU A 229 -12.59 -21.64 -9.58
CA LEU A 229 -11.67 -22.67 -10.04
C LEU A 229 -11.16 -23.53 -8.89
N ALA A 230 -10.77 -22.92 -7.77
CA ALA A 230 -10.37 -23.65 -6.58
C ALA A 230 -11.49 -24.57 -6.06
N ILE A 231 -12.75 -24.13 -6.12
CA ILE A 231 -13.93 -24.96 -5.81
C ILE A 231 -14.11 -26.08 -6.83
N SER A 232 -13.92 -25.81 -8.13
CA SER A 232 -14.00 -26.82 -9.18
C SER A 232 -12.92 -27.89 -9.05
N ASP A 233 -11.68 -27.48 -8.80
CA ASP A 233 -10.54 -28.40 -8.61
C ASP A 233 -10.72 -29.21 -7.32
N SER A 234 -11.26 -28.60 -6.26
CA SER A 234 -11.67 -29.32 -5.05
C SER A 234 -12.79 -30.34 -5.31
N LYS A 235 -13.66 -30.10 -6.31
CA LYS A 235 -14.68 -31.07 -6.75
C LYS A 235 -14.11 -32.15 -7.66
N ILE A 236 -13.02 -31.89 -8.39
CA ILE A 236 -12.33 -32.88 -9.25
C ILE A 236 -11.39 -33.78 -8.42
N GLU A 237 -10.76 -33.26 -7.36
CA GLU A 237 -10.05 -34.06 -6.35
C GLU A 237 -10.99 -34.93 -5.49
N GLY A 238 -12.32 -34.78 -5.66
CA GLY A 238 -13.34 -35.68 -5.13
C GLY A 238 -13.30 -37.13 -5.66
N SER A 239 -12.28 -37.50 -6.45
CA SER A 239 -11.99 -38.89 -6.79
C SER A 239 -10.73 -39.47 -6.11
N ASN A 240 -10.03 -38.74 -5.24
CA ASN A 240 -9.01 -39.33 -4.38
C ASN A 240 -9.13 -38.80 -2.95
N THR A 241 -9.55 -39.71 -2.06
CA THR A 241 -9.88 -39.55 -0.65
C THR A 241 -8.79 -38.86 0.17
N VAL A 242 -8.94 -37.57 0.44
CA VAL A 242 -8.36 -36.93 1.64
C VAL A 242 -9.52 -36.63 2.57
N ASN A 243 -9.52 -37.23 3.76
CA ASN A 243 -10.55 -37.04 4.77
C ASN A 243 -10.42 -35.62 5.37
N PHE A 244 -11.55 -34.94 5.60
CA PHE A 244 -11.59 -33.59 6.19
C PHE A 244 -10.78 -33.50 7.49
N ASP A 245 -10.83 -34.57 8.29
CA ASP A 245 -10.16 -34.66 9.58
C ASP A 245 -8.63 -34.53 9.48
N ASP A 246 -8.06 -34.90 8.33
CA ASP A 246 -6.61 -34.91 8.06
C ASP A 246 -6.10 -33.60 7.44
N LEU A 247 -6.98 -32.61 7.21
CA LEU A 247 -6.61 -31.33 6.62
C LEU A 247 -5.86 -30.44 7.60
N THR A 248 -4.99 -29.57 7.07
CA THR A 248 -4.36 -28.51 7.87
C THR A 248 -5.41 -27.52 8.36
N VAL A 249 -5.15 -26.83 9.47
CA VAL A 249 -6.09 -25.85 10.06
C VAL A 249 -6.54 -24.80 9.04
N VAL A 250 -5.62 -24.32 8.19
CA VAL A 250 -5.94 -23.35 7.13
C VAL A 250 -6.92 -23.93 6.10
N LYS A 251 -6.73 -25.19 5.70
CA LYS A 251 -7.65 -25.86 4.76
C LYS A 251 -9.00 -26.19 5.40
N LYS A 252 -9.01 -26.60 6.68
CA LYS A 252 -10.25 -26.78 7.46
C LYS A 252 -11.04 -25.47 7.54
N PHE A 253 -10.36 -24.37 7.82
CA PHE A 253 -10.96 -23.03 7.86
C PHE A 253 -11.61 -22.67 6.52
N GLN A 254 -10.88 -22.81 5.41
CA GLN A 254 -11.39 -22.50 4.08
C GLN A 254 -12.63 -23.33 3.72
N GLN A 255 -12.63 -24.63 4.03
CA GLN A 255 -13.78 -25.50 3.74
C GLN A 255 -14.98 -25.22 4.64
N ILE A 256 -14.77 -24.94 5.93
CA ILE A 256 -15.85 -24.56 6.85
C ILE A 256 -16.46 -23.23 6.42
N GLU A 257 -15.64 -22.23 6.10
CA GLU A 257 -16.11 -20.91 5.64
C GLU A 257 -16.91 -21.03 4.34
N ALA A 258 -16.46 -21.84 3.39
CA ALA A 258 -17.18 -22.07 2.13
C ALA A 258 -18.58 -22.69 2.36
N VAL A 259 -18.70 -23.69 3.25
CA VAL A 259 -20.00 -24.29 3.60
C VAL A 259 -20.89 -23.29 4.35
N ILE A 260 -20.30 -22.46 5.22
CA ILE A 260 -21.05 -21.40 5.89
C ILE A 260 -21.61 -20.41 4.87
N ASP A 261 -20.80 -19.93 3.94
CA ASP A 261 -21.20 -18.96 2.92
C ASP A 261 -22.30 -19.51 1.98
N GLU A 262 -22.19 -20.76 1.58
CA GLU A 262 -23.14 -21.38 0.63
C GLU A 262 -24.45 -21.80 1.31
N ASN A 263 -24.38 -22.37 2.51
CA ASN A 263 -25.52 -23.07 3.11
C ASN A 263 -26.13 -22.40 4.34
N ILE A 264 -25.38 -21.58 5.06
CA ILE A 264 -25.80 -21.05 6.37
C ILE A 264 -26.04 -19.54 6.30
N ARG A 265 -25.07 -18.79 5.79
CA ARG A 265 -25.08 -17.33 5.74
C ARG A 265 -26.30 -16.74 5.03
N PRO A 266 -26.80 -17.28 3.89
CA PRO A 266 -27.98 -16.75 3.23
C PRO A 266 -29.23 -16.80 4.12
N MET A 267 -29.36 -17.84 4.96
CA MET A 267 -30.49 -17.97 5.89
C MET A 267 -30.36 -16.99 7.05
N LEU A 268 -29.17 -16.86 7.64
CA LEU A 268 -28.95 -15.95 8.77
C LEU A 268 -29.11 -14.48 8.39
N VAL A 269 -28.63 -14.09 7.21
CA VAL A 269 -28.73 -12.72 6.69
C VAL A 269 -30.17 -12.36 6.37
N MET A 270 -30.98 -13.32 5.90
CA MET A 270 -32.42 -13.12 5.69
C MET A 270 -33.14 -12.74 6.99
N ASP A 271 -32.69 -13.30 8.11
CA ASP A 271 -33.20 -13.01 9.45
C ASP A 271 -32.50 -11.81 10.12
N GLY A 272 -31.64 -11.09 9.39
CA GLY A 272 -30.96 -9.89 9.88
C GLY A 272 -29.76 -10.16 10.81
N GLY A 273 -29.22 -11.38 10.80
CA GLY A 273 -28.04 -11.77 11.55
C GLY A 273 -26.91 -12.29 10.66
N ASN A 274 -25.80 -12.68 11.28
CA ASN A 274 -24.67 -13.29 10.60
C ASN A 274 -23.78 -14.09 11.59
N ILE A 275 -22.77 -14.80 11.09
CA ILE A 275 -21.73 -15.47 11.89
C ILE A 275 -20.34 -15.19 11.36
N GLU A 276 -19.36 -15.25 12.24
CA GLU A 276 -17.92 -15.16 11.94
C GLU A 276 -17.18 -16.31 12.65
N ILE A 277 -16.28 -16.99 11.94
CA ILE A 277 -15.37 -17.97 12.56
C ILE A 277 -14.22 -17.22 13.22
N LEU A 278 -14.02 -17.47 14.51
CA LEU A 278 -12.92 -16.87 15.28
C LEU A 278 -11.68 -17.76 15.29
N ASP A 279 -11.88 -19.06 15.48
CA ASP A 279 -10.78 -20.02 15.65
C ASP A 279 -11.25 -21.45 15.40
N ILE A 280 -10.32 -22.34 15.06
CA ILE A 280 -10.55 -23.78 14.91
C ILE A 280 -9.47 -24.52 15.68
N LYS A 281 -9.89 -25.36 16.64
CA LYS A 281 -8.98 -26.15 17.47
C LYS A 281 -9.32 -27.62 17.39
N ASP A 282 -8.30 -28.45 17.53
CA ASP A 282 -8.50 -29.87 17.78
C ASP A 282 -8.96 -30.04 19.25
N GLY A 283 -10.18 -30.51 19.43
CA GLY A 283 -10.83 -30.74 20.72
C GLY A 283 -10.52 -32.11 21.33
N SER A 284 -11.08 -32.37 22.50
CA SER A 284 -10.96 -33.68 23.15
C SER A 284 -11.64 -34.78 22.32
N GLU A 285 -11.05 -35.98 22.30
CA GLU A 285 -11.59 -37.18 21.61
C GLU A 285 -11.70 -37.06 20.08
N GLY A 286 -10.83 -36.25 19.45
CA GLY A 286 -10.79 -36.12 17.98
C GLY A 286 -11.86 -35.21 17.41
N ALA A 287 -12.55 -34.45 18.27
CA ALA A 287 -13.48 -33.41 17.84
C ALA A 287 -12.73 -32.22 17.20
N ILE A 288 -13.39 -31.53 16.28
CA ILE A 288 -12.91 -30.29 15.66
C ILE A 288 -13.78 -29.16 16.21
N ASP A 289 -13.24 -28.40 17.16
CA ASP A 289 -13.95 -27.33 17.85
C ASP A 289 -13.83 -26.03 17.05
N VAL A 290 -14.96 -25.58 16.49
CA VAL A 290 -15.05 -24.35 15.71
C VAL A 290 -15.67 -23.27 16.59
N TYR A 291 -14.89 -22.25 16.90
CA TYR A 291 -15.32 -21.12 17.70
C TYR A 291 -15.95 -20.08 16.77
N ILE A 292 -17.21 -19.75 17.02
CA ILE A 292 -17.95 -18.78 16.21
C ILE A 292 -18.44 -17.62 17.06
N ARG A 293 -18.61 -16.47 16.41
CA ARG A 293 -19.31 -15.30 16.97
C ARG A 293 -20.55 -15.01 16.15
N TYR A 294 -21.69 -14.86 16.84
CA TYR A 294 -22.90 -14.34 16.21
C TYR A 294 -22.83 -12.82 16.05
N LEU A 295 -23.30 -12.35 14.90
CA LEU A 295 -23.39 -10.93 14.56
C LEU A 295 -24.84 -10.54 14.25
N GLY A 296 -25.15 -9.25 14.38
CA GLY A 296 -26.48 -8.71 14.07
C GLY A 296 -27.58 -9.28 14.97
N ALA A 297 -28.75 -9.55 14.41
CA ALA A 297 -29.90 -10.06 15.16
C ALA A 297 -29.63 -11.42 15.85
N CYS A 298 -28.62 -12.18 15.40
CA CYS A 298 -28.25 -13.46 16.00
C CYS A 298 -27.53 -13.33 17.35
N SER A 299 -26.95 -12.17 17.68
CA SER A 299 -26.18 -12.00 18.93
C SER A 299 -27.05 -11.99 20.20
N GLY A 300 -28.36 -11.75 20.07
CA GLY A 300 -29.31 -11.66 21.19
C GLY A 300 -30.56 -12.53 21.03
N CYS A 301 -30.62 -13.39 20.02
CA CYS A 301 -31.78 -14.24 19.76
C CYS A 301 -31.81 -15.44 20.73
N ALA A 302 -32.96 -15.72 21.35
CA ALA A 302 -33.10 -16.88 22.26
C ALA A 302 -32.82 -18.23 21.57
N SER A 303 -32.97 -18.30 20.25
CA SER A 303 -32.70 -19.49 19.44
C SER A 303 -31.24 -19.64 19.01
N SER A 304 -30.39 -18.63 19.20
CA SER A 304 -28.99 -18.66 18.72
C SER A 304 -28.11 -19.63 19.49
N SER A 305 -28.39 -19.85 20.79
CA SER A 305 -27.67 -20.80 21.64
C SER A 305 -28.19 -22.24 21.57
N THR A 306 -29.27 -22.47 20.81
CA THR A 306 -29.90 -23.79 20.69
C THR A 306 -30.20 -24.11 19.23
N GLY A 307 -31.39 -23.76 18.73
CA GLY A 307 -31.87 -24.19 17.40
C GLY A 307 -30.94 -23.82 16.25
N THR A 308 -30.46 -22.58 16.21
CA THR A 308 -29.57 -22.11 15.13
C THR A 308 -28.19 -22.76 15.24
N LEU A 309 -27.67 -22.91 16.46
CA LEU A 309 -26.38 -23.57 16.70
C LEU A 309 -26.42 -25.04 16.23
N PHE A 310 -27.48 -25.77 16.58
CA PHE A 310 -27.66 -27.16 16.13
C PHE A 310 -27.84 -27.27 14.61
N ALA A 311 -28.53 -26.32 13.98
CA ALA A 311 -28.69 -26.32 12.53
C ALA A 311 -27.35 -26.11 11.81
N ILE A 312 -26.54 -25.15 12.30
CA ILE A 312 -25.19 -24.88 11.78
C ILE A 312 -24.30 -26.11 11.94
N GLU A 313 -24.27 -26.68 13.15
CA GLU A 313 -23.47 -27.87 13.44
C GLU A 313 -23.89 -29.05 12.56
N ALA A 314 -25.20 -29.30 12.40
CA ALA A 314 -25.71 -30.39 11.58
C ALA A 314 -25.31 -30.26 10.10
N VAL A 315 -25.39 -29.05 9.53
CA VAL A 315 -24.99 -28.80 8.14
C VAL A 315 -23.49 -29.03 7.96
N LEU A 316 -22.65 -28.55 8.89
CA LEU A 316 -21.21 -28.76 8.83
C LEU A 316 -20.83 -30.24 9.01
N GLN A 317 -21.52 -30.95 9.91
CA GLN A 317 -21.32 -32.39 10.11
C GLN A 317 -21.75 -33.23 8.89
N GLU A 318 -22.82 -32.84 8.21
CA GLU A 318 -23.29 -33.51 6.99
C GLU A 318 -22.34 -33.29 5.82
N LYS A 319 -21.80 -32.07 5.67
CA LYS A 319 -21.02 -31.66 4.50
C LYS A 319 -19.52 -31.95 4.61
N LEU A 320 -18.97 -31.92 5.82
CA LEU A 320 -17.51 -31.95 6.04
C LEU A 320 -17.09 -33.13 6.93
N SER A 321 -17.46 -33.12 8.21
CA SER A 321 -17.10 -34.20 9.15
C SER A 321 -18.01 -34.24 10.37
N LYS A 322 -18.40 -35.46 10.76
CA LYS A 322 -19.20 -35.72 11.97
C LYS A 322 -18.50 -35.32 13.27
N ASN A 323 -17.19 -35.06 13.24
CA ASN A 323 -16.40 -34.69 14.40
C ASN A 323 -16.46 -33.18 14.71
N ILE A 324 -17.08 -32.38 13.85
CA ILE A 324 -17.19 -30.93 14.05
C ILE A 324 -18.16 -30.62 15.19
N ARG A 325 -17.73 -29.72 16.10
CA ARG A 325 -18.56 -29.14 17.15
C ARG A 325 -18.49 -27.62 17.09
N ILE A 326 -19.64 -26.96 17.23
CA ILE A 326 -19.71 -25.50 17.15
C ILE A 326 -19.82 -24.91 18.55
N LEU A 327 -18.91 -24.00 18.87
CA LEU A 327 -18.83 -23.33 20.16
C LEU A 327 -19.07 -21.83 19.97
N PRO A 328 -20.24 -21.29 20.37
CA PRO A 328 -20.46 -19.86 20.31
C PRO A 328 -19.67 -19.15 21.44
N VAL A 329 -19.05 -18.02 21.10
CA VAL A 329 -18.28 -17.14 22.00
C VAL A 329 -18.90 -15.76 22.08
#